data_AF-W9G7P9-F1
#
_entry.id   AF-W9G7P9-F1
#
_cell.length_a   1.000
_cell.length_b   1.000
_cell.length_c   1.000
_cell.angle_alpha   90.00
_cell.angle_beta   90.00
_cell.angle_gamma   90.00
#
_symmetry.space_group_name_H-M   'P 1'
#
loop_
_entity.id
_entity.type
_entity.pdbx_description
1 polymer ?
#
loop_
_entity_poly.entity_id
_entity_poly.type
_entity_poly.pdbx_seq_one_letter_code
_entity_poly.pdbx_strand_id
1 'polypeptide(L)'
;MTEGAPGAPPSAAPTLRALARARSTSRELSDQLLTHLPDLGDLPTQRALDAWVEQAADTLRALSEAVEERLLDLGRRPGPGPSPESAPHPAPLGHDVTAARDWTAG
;
A
#
# COMPACT_ATOMS: atom_id res chain seq x y z
N MET A 1 -20.15 -29.46 -10.48
CA MET A 1 -18.84 -28.89 -10.82
C MET A 1 -18.87 -27.43 -10.42
N THR A 2 -17.93 -27.04 -9.55
CA THR A 2 -17.90 -25.76 -8.84
C THR A 2 -16.92 -24.84 -9.55
N GLU A 3 -17.37 -23.72 -10.10
CA GLU A 3 -16.47 -22.62 -10.46
C GLU A 3 -16.84 -21.42 -9.60
N GLY A 4 -16.06 -21.26 -8.52
CA GLY A 4 -16.10 -20.10 -7.65
C GLY A 4 -15.56 -18.90 -8.41
N ALA A 5 -16.35 -17.83 -8.45
CA ALA A 5 -15.92 -16.54 -8.95
C ALA A 5 -14.66 -16.10 -8.17
N PRO A 6 -13.55 -15.72 -8.85
CA PRO A 6 -12.38 -15.20 -8.17
C PRO A 6 -12.75 -13.86 -7.52
N GLY A 7 -12.71 -13.86 -6.19
CA GLY A 7 -13.00 -12.69 -5.37
C GLY A 7 -12.16 -11.51 -5.79
N ALA A 8 -12.80 -10.49 -6.36
CA ALA A 8 -12.23 -9.16 -6.45
C ALA A 8 -11.75 -8.77 -5.04
N PRO A 9 -10.53 -8.21 -4.89
CA PRO A 9 -10.10 -7.74 -3.58
C PRO A 9 -11.16 -6.78 -3.05
N PRO A 10 -11.60 -6.89 -1.78
CA PRO A 10 -12.56 -5.96 -1.20
C PRO A 10 -12.05 -4.55 -1.50
N SER A 11 -12.88 -3.78 -2.20
CA SER A 11 -12.54 -2.49 -2.84
C SER A 11 -11.48 -1.73 -2.02
N ALA A 12 -10.31 -1.47 -2.60
CA ALA A 12 -9.24 -0.76 -1.91
C ALA A 12 -9.67 0.67 -1.48
N ALA A 13 -10.63 1.27 -2.20
CA ALA A 13 -11.08 2.64 -1.99
C ALA A 13 -11.75 2.92 -0.62
N PRO A 14 -12.72 2.13 -0.10
CA PRO A 14 -13.24 2.29 1.25
C PRO A 14 -12.17 2.08 2.33
N THR A 15 -11.25 1.12 2.15
CA THR A 15 -10.15 0.88 3.09
C THR A 15 -9.20 2.07 3.16
N LEU A 16 -8.79 2.62 2.00
CA LEU A 16 -7.95 3.82 1.94
C LEU A 16 -8.63 5.04 2.59
N ARG A 17 -9.95 5.23 2.35
CA ARG A 17 -10.74 6.29 3.00
C ARG A 17 -10.82 6.12 4.52
N ALA A 18 -11.01 4.89 5.00
CA ALA A 18 -11.05 4.61 6.43
C ALA A 18 -9.69 4.89 7.10
N LEU A 19 -8.59 4.51 6.47
CA LEU A 19 -7.23 4.78 6.94
C LEU A 19 -6.91 6.28 6.95
N ALA A 20 -7.25 7.01 5.89
CA ALA A 20 -7.08 8.46 5.84
C ALA A 20 -7.89 9.19 6.94
N ARG A 21 -9.12 8.72 7.21
CA ARG A 21 -9.95 9.23 8.30
C ARG A 21 -9.32 8.96 9.67
N ALA A 22 -8.83 7.74 9.90
CA ALA A 22 -8.17 7.38 11.14
C ALA A 22 -6.92 8.24 11.43
N ARG A 23 -6.13 8.54 10.39
CA ARG A 23 -4.98 9.46 10.48
C ARG A 23 -5.41 10.86 10.92
N SER A 24 -6.42 11.43 10.26
CA SER A 24 -6.94 12.76 10.59
C SER A 24 -7.45 12.83 12.03
N THR A 25 -8.25 11.85 12.45
CA THR A 25 -8.80 11.79 13.81
C THR A 25 -7.70 11.64 14.86
N SER A 26 -6.67 10.84 14.60
CA SER A 26 -5.55 10.67 15.54
C SER A 26 -4.79 11.98 15.76
N ARG A 27 -4.58 12.75 14.69
CA ARG A 27 -3.93 14.07 14.76
C ARG A 27 -4.76 15.08 15.53
N GLU A 28 -6.07 15.12 15.28
CA GLU A 28 -7.01 16.01 15.97
C GLU A 28 -7.10 15.69 17.47
N LEU A 29 -7.19 14.41 17.85
CA LEU A 29 -7.19 14.00 19.26
C LEU A 29 -5.88 14.37 19.97
N SER A 30 -4.74 14.25 19.27
CA SER A 30 -3.45 14.66 19.83
C SER A 30 -3.39 16.17 20.09
N ASP A 31 -3.93 16.97 19.17
CA ASP A 31 -3.98 18.43 19.29
C ASP A 31 -4.91 18.87 20.44
N GLN A 32 -6.07 18.21 20.58
CA GLN A 32 -7.00 18.47 21.68
C GLN A 32 -6.43 18.09 23.05
N LEU A 33 -5.73 16.96 23.16
CA LEU A 33 -5.07 16.53 24.39
C LEU A 33 -4.03 17.55 24.88
N LEU A 34 -3.24 18.09 23.95
CA LEU A 34 -2.20 19.07 24.26
C LEU A 34 -2.77 20.46 24.54
N THR A 35 -3.88 20.83 23.89
CA THR A 35 -4.53 22.13 24.04
C THR A 35 -5.31 22.26 25.35
N HIS A 36 -5.89 21.17 25.83
CA HIS A 36 -6.83 21.18 26.96
C HIS A 36 -6.28 20.50 28.21
N LEU A 37 -4.97 20.59 28.46
CA LEU A 37 -4.37 20.04 29.66
C LEU A 37 -4.81 20.84 30.89
N PRO A 38 -5.54 20.24 31.86
CA PRO A 38 -5.89 20.94 33.09
C PRO A 38 -4.66 21.13 33.98
N ASP A 39 -4.61 22.28 34.66
CA ASP A 39 -3.73 22.49 35.80
C ASP A 39 -4.41 21.93 37.05
N LEU A 40 -3.80 20.92 37.66
CA LEU A 40 -4.31 20.22 38.83
C LEU A 40 -3.83 20.84 40.15
N GLY A 41 -2.81 21.70 40.12
CA GLY A 41 -2.27 22.40 41.29
C GLY A 41 -1.44 21.52 42.25
N ASP A 42 -1.52 20.19 42.15
CA ASP A 42 -0.66 19.28 42.89
C ASP A 42 0.46 18.69 42.00
N LEU A 43 1.71 18.93 42.41
CA LEU A 43 2.89 18.62 41.61
C LEU A 43 3.03 17.13 41.22
N PRO A 44 2.74 16.16 42.12
CA PRO A 44 2.85 14.74 41.78
C PRO A 44 1.81 14.29 40.74
N THR A 45 0.55 14.71 40.86
CA THR A 45 -0.49 14.33 39.88
C THR A 45 -0.30 15.10 38.58
N GLN A 46 0.15 16.34 38.62
CA GLN A 46 0.52 17.10 37.41
C GLN A 46 1.59 16.35 36.61
N ARG A 47 2.67 15.88 37.26
CA ARG A 47 3.72 15.09 36.58
C ARG A 47 3.22 13.78 36.00
N ALA A 48 2.30 13.10 36.70
CA ALA A 48 1.71 11.86 36.21
C ALA A 48 0.82 12.12 34.97
N LEU A 49 0.07 13.22 34.99
CA LEU A 49 -0.74 13.67 33.86
C LEU A 49 0.13 14.08 32.67
N ASP A 50 1.18 14.86 32.89
CA ASP A 50 2.12 15.29 31.85
C ASP A 50 2.75 14.07 31.16
N ALA A 51 3.26 13.11 31.93
CA ALA A 51 3.85 11.87 31.39
C ALA A 51 2.83 11.02 30.61
N TRP A 52 1.59 10.94 31.09
CA TRP A 52 0.53 10.23 30.39
C TRP A 52 0.18 10.91 29.05
N VAL A 53 0.13 12.24 29.02
CA VAL A 53 -0.15 13.01 27.80
C VAL A 53 0.98 12.88 26.78
N GLU A 54 2.24 12.95 27.22
CA GLU A 54 3.39 12.68 26.34
C GLU A 54 3.31 11.29 25.71
N GLN A 55 3.04 10.25 26.53
CA GLN A 55 2.87 8.89 26.03
C GLN A 55 1.69 8.75 25.06
N ALA A 56 0.57 9.43 25.32
CA ALA A 56 -0.58 9.43 24.44
C ALA A 56 -0.25 10.09 23.09
N ALA A 57 0.43 11.24 23.10
CA ALA A 57 0.87 11.93 21.89
C ALA A 57 1.84 11.08 21.06
N ASP A 58 2.82 10.45 21.70
CA ASP A 58 3.76 9.54 21.04
C ASP A 58 3.04 8.33 20.42
N THR A 59 2.06 7.75 21.12
CA THR A 59 1.26 6.63 20.60
C THR A 59 0.44 7.04 19.37
N LEU A 60 -0.19 8.22 19.41
CA LEU A 60 -0.95 8.75 18.27
C LEU A 60 -0.06 9.07 17.07
N ARG A 61 1.16 9.54 17.31
CA ARG A 61 2.17 9.75 16.28
C ARG A 61 2.60 8.44 15.63
N ALA A 62 2.97 7.44 16.43
CA ALA A 62 3.35 6.12 15.94
C ALA A 62 2.22 5.46 15.14
N LEU A 63 0.97 5.62 15.58
CA LEU A 63 -0.20 5.15 14.84
C LEU A 63 -0.35 5.86 13.48
N SER A 64 -0.16 7.18 13.43
CA SER A 64 -0.20 7.94 12.18
C SER A 64 0.88 7.46 11.20
N GLU A 65 2.10 7.22 11.68
CA GLU A 65 3.22 6.72 10.88
C GLU A 65 2.92 5.31 10.34
N ALA A 66 2.45 4.40 11.19
CA ALA A 66 2.07 3.04 10.77
C ALA A 66 0.93 3.01 9.74
N VAL A 67 -0.07 3.90 9.89
CA VAL A 67 -1.16 4.05 8.92
C VAL A 67 -0.63 4.60 7.58
N GLU A 68 0.30 5.55 7.61
CA GLU A 68 0.95 6.09 6.41
C GLU A 68 1.77 5.04 5.67
N GLU A 69 2.57 4.24 6.37
CA GLU A 69 3.29 3.11 5.79
C GLU A 69 2.33 2.12 5.11
N ARG A 70 1.21 1.81 5.76
CA ARG A 70 0.21 0.91 5.19
C ARG A 70 -0.49 1.48 3.96
N LEU A 71 -0.75 2.79 3.93
CA LEU A 71 -1.29 3.47 2.74
C LEU A 71 -0.31 3.40 1.56
N LEU A 72 0.98 3.59 1.80
CA LEU A 72 2.03 3.49 0.78
C LEU A 72 2.19 2.06 0.24
N ASP A 73 2.17 1.06 1.11
CA ASP A 73 2.22 -0.36 0.73
C ASP A 73 1.05 -0.76 -0.17
N LEU A 74 -0.17 -0.35 0.20
CA LEU A 74 -1.37 -0.59 -0.61
C LEU A 74 -1.33 0.13 -1.96
N GLY A 75 -0.73 1.32 -2.04
CA GLY A 75 -0.53 2.06 -3.30
C GLY A 75 0.57 1.50 -4.20
N ARG A 76 1.55 0.79 -3.64
CA ARG A 76 2.68 0.17 -4.38
C ARG A 76 2.31 -1.18 -4.99
N ARG A 77 1.29 -1.87 -4.48
CA ARG A 77 0.89 -3.20 -4.95
C ARG A 77 0.44 -3.12 -6.42
N PRO A 78 1.17 -3.73 -7.39
CA PRO A 78 0.77 -3.68 -8.78
C PRO A 78 -0.58 -4.39 -8.93
N GLY A 79 -1.52 -3.75 -9.63
CA GLY A 79 -2.71 -4.45 -10.11
C GLY A 79 -2.31 -5.66 -10.95
N PRO A 80 -3.18 -6.68 -11.11
CA PRO A 80 -2.90 -7.80 -12.00
C PRO A 80 -2.54 -7.23 -13.37
N GLY A 81 -1.23 -7.25 -13.68
CA GLY A 81 -0.73 -6.77 -14.95
C GLY A 81 -1.33 -7.61 -16.08
N PRO A 82 -1.44 -7.07 -17.30
CA PRO A 82 -1.90 -7.86 -18.44
C PRO A 82 -1.04 -9.12 -18.52
N SER A 83 -1.67 -10.30 -18.44
CA SER A 83 -0.99 -11.57 -18.67
C SER A 83 -0.26 -11.50 -20.02
N PRO A 84 1.03 -11.84 -20.09
CA PRO A 84 1.76 -11.84 -21.35
C PRO A 84 1.36 -12.99 -22.31
N GLU A 85 0.22 -13.67 -22.10
CA GLU A 85 -0.17 -14.86 -22.87
C GLU A 85 -0.94 -14.55 -24.17
N SER A 86 -1.25 -13.28 -24.47
CA SER A 86 -1.74 -12.87 -25.79
C SER A 86 -0.66 -12.12 -26.58
N ALA A 87 0.54 -12.70 -26.68
CA ALA A 87 1.40 -12.42 -27.82
C ALA A 87 0.91 -13.31 -28.98
N PRO A 88 0.45 -12.76 -30.11
CA PRO A 88 0.14 -13.58 -31.27
C PRO A 88 1.40 -14.31 -31.71
N HIS A 89 1.31 -15.64 -31.71
CA HIS A 89 2.32 -16.54 -32.26
C HIS A 89 2.68 -16.08 -33.68
N PRO A 90 3.93 -15.69 -33.99
CA PRO A 90 4.30 -15.45 -35.37
C PRO A 90 4.22 -16.79 -36.11
N ALA A 91 3.35 -16.84 -37.12
CA ALA A 91 3.22 -17.95 -38.05
C ALA A 91 4.61 -18.37 -38.58
N PRO A 92 4.88 -19.67 -38.78
CA PRO A 92 6.14 -20.10 -39.36
C PRO A 92 6.22 -19.58 -40.80
N LEU A 93 7.07 -18.58 -41.02
CA LEU A 93 7.51 -18.18 -42.35
C LEU A 93 8.26 -19.38 -42.94
N GLY A 94 7.69 -19.95 -44.00
CA GLY A 94 8.37 -20.95 -44.82
C GLY A 94 9.66 -20.37 -45.36
N HIS A 95 10.78 -20.84 -44.84
CA HIS A 95 12.10 -20.59 -45.43
C HIS A 95 12.29 -21.58 -46.57
N ASP A 96 11.95 -21.12 -47.77
CA ASP A 96 12.36 -21.74 -49.02
C ASP A 96 13.90 -21.64 -49.11
N VAL A 97 14.58 -22.75 -48.84
CA VAL A 97 16.02 -22.90 -49.11
C VAL A 97 16.17 -23.29 -50.57
N THR A 98 16.25 -22.28 -51.42
CA THR A 98 16.86 -22.41 -52.76
C THR A 98 17.78 -21.23 -53.03
N ALA A 99 18.94 -21.23 -52.37
CA ALA A 99 20.09 -20.42 -52.79
C ALA A 99 21.41 -21.04 -52.32
N ALA A 100 22.16 -21.61 -53.28
CA ALA A 100 23.63 -21.58 -53.42
C ALA A 100 24.03 -22.77 -54.32
N ARG A 101 24.12 -22.60 -55.64
CA ARG A 101 25.31 -22.15 -56.38
C ARG A 101 26.59 -22.91 -56.02
N ASP A 102 27.06 -23.63 -57.04
CA ASP A 102 28.45 -23.82 -57.45
C ASP A 102 29.49 -24.08 -56.36
N TRP A 103 30.04 -25.31 -56.34
CA TRP A 103 31.49 -25.50 -56.40
C TRP A 103 31.92 -26.94 -56.77
N THR A 104 32.99 -26.97 -57.58
CA THR A 104 34.07 -27.98 -57.71
C THR A 104 33.95 -29.18 -58.68
N ALA A 105 34.64 -28.98 -59.82
CA ALA A 105 35.72 -29.81 -60.39
C ALA A 105 35.48 -31.29 -60.73
N GLY A 106 35.67 -31.59 -62.03
CA GLY A 106 35.97 -32.90 -62.61
C GLY A 106 36.42 -32.71 -64.06
#